data_AF-A0A0Q7LAR9-F1
#
_entry.id   AF-A0A0Q7LAR9-F1
#
_cell.length_a   1.000
_cell.length_b   1.000
_cell.length_c   1.000
_cell.angle_alpha   90.00
_cell.angle_beta   90.00
_cell.angle_gamma   90.00
#
_symmetry.space_group_name_H-M   'P 1'
#
loop_
_entity.id
_entity.type
_entity.pdbx_description
1 polymer ?
#
loop_
_entity_poly.entity_id
_entity_poly.type
_entity_poly.pdbx_seq_one_letter_code
_entity_poly.pdbx_strand_id
1 'polypeptide(L)'
;MKSRTHGTQRGATLIEVLVAIVILAIALFGMAGLTSAALKYNQFTRLRATGLSLVTDYAERARANLVGFADYAYTKAYNPSTRAAASEDPTSPRGACLVDTSDPTSPVNTCGAAIAAYDQSQWLTNLANRLPGGTAYITPELTAAPSGVSGLPATRVLNIWLIWSAIEEGSGFGRQEQLQQLCPAGANIADEASVNCMYFRITL
;
A
#
# COMPACT_ATOMS: atom_id res chain seq x y z
N MET A 1 45.92 -62.45 -16.77
CA MET A 1 45.57 -61.90 -15.46
C MET A 1 45.96 -60.41 -15.46
N LYS A 2 44.99 -59.49 -15.50
CA LYS A 2 45.23 -58.04 -15.68
C LYS A 2 45.31 -57.38 -14.30
N SER A 3 46.51 -57.03 -13.85
CA SER A 3 46.74 -56.36 -12.56
C SER A 3 46.13 -54.96 -12.59
N ARG A 4 45.13 -54.71 -11.73
CA ARG A 4 44.59 -53.35 -11.51
C ARG A 4 45.56 -52.63 -10.57
N THR A 5 46.24 -51.62 -11.09
CA THR A 5 47.03 -50.70 -10.28
C THR A 5 46.09 -49.90 -9.38
N HIS A 6 46.16 -50.14 -8.07
CA HIS A 6 45.46 -49.33 -7.07
C HIS A 6 46.11 -47.95 -7.08
N GLY A 7 45.39 -46.93 -7.56
CA GLY A 7 45.82 -45.55 -7.43
C GLY A 7 46.05 -45.22 -5.96
N THR A 8 47.24 -44.74 -5.62
CA THR A 8 47.59 -44.33 -4.26
C THR A 8 46.68 -43.18 -3.83
N GLN A 9 45.79 -43.44 -2.88
CA GLN A 9 44.97 -42.41 -2.24
C GLN A 9 45.90 -41.49 -1.44
N ARG A 10 46.20 -40.30 -1.99
CA ARG A 10 46.89 -39.26 -1.23
C ARG A 10 45.88 -38.72 -0.21
N GLY A 11 46.09 -39.05 1.06
CA GLY A 11 45.23 -38.57 2.15
C GLY A 11 45.18 -37.05 2.19
N ALA A 12 44.01 -36.50 2.51
CA ALA A 12 43.80 -35.05 2.62
C ALA A 12 44.81 -34.45 3.61
N THR A 13 45.50 -33.39 3.20
CA THR A 13 46.38 -32.66 4.11
C THR A 13 45.52 -31.83 5.09
N LEU A 14 45.98 -31.62 6.32
CA LEU A 14 45.24 -30.83 7.32
C LEU A 14 44.94 -29.40 6.82
N ILE A 15 45.83 -28.85 5.99
CA ILE A 15 45.66 -27.54 5.36
C ILE A 15 44.55 -27.54 4.29
N GLU A 16 44.36 -28.63 3.54
CA GLU A 16 43.32 -28.78 2.53
C GLU A 16 41.92 -28.78 3.16
N VAL A 17 41.75 -29.49 4.28
CA VAL A 17 40.49 -29.48 5.04
C VAL A 17 40.21 -28.09 5.61
N LEU A 18 41.23 -27.40 6.13
CA LEU A 18 41.08 -26.04 6.68
C LEU A 18 40.65 -25.04 5.59
N VAL A 19 41.27 -25.08 4.41
CA VAL A 19 40.89 -24.25 3.26
C VAL A 19 39.46 -24.57 2.79
N ALA A 20 39.09 -25.85 2.72
CA ALA A 20 37.73 -26.25 2.34
C ALA A 20 36.67 -25.70 3.31
N ILE A 21 36.93 -25.75 4.63
CA ILE A 21 36.03 -25.19 5.65
C ILE A 21 35.93 -23.66 5.51
N VAL A 22 37.05 -22.96 5.23
CA VAL A 22 37.03 -21.50 5.03
C VAL A 22 36.20 -21.10 3.81
N ILE A 23 36.40 -21.78 2.67
CA ILE A 23 35.61 -21.52 1.45
C ILE A 23 34.12 -21.79 1.70
N LEU A 24 33.80 -22.91 2.36
CA LEU A 24 32.43 -23.25 2.74
C LEU A 24 31.81 -22.17 3.63
N ALA A 25 32.54 -21.70 4.63
CA ALA A 25 32.06 -20.65 5.53
C ALA A 25 31.73 -19.36 4.76
N ILE A 26 32.62 -18.90 3.88
CA ILE A 26 32.39 -17.71 3.05
C ILE A 26 31.17 -17.90 2.15
N ALA A 27 31.02 -19.06 1.51
CA ALA A 27 29.87 -19.37 0.65
C ALA A 27 28.54 -19.32 1.43
N LEU A 28 28.50 -19.89 2.65
CA LEU A 28 27.31 -19.89 3.50
C LEU A 28 26.97 -18.48 4.00
N PHE A 29 27.95 -17.66 4.39
CA PHE A 29 27.72 -16.26 4.75
C PHE A 29 27.19 -15.44 3.57
N GLY A 30 27.73 -15.66 2.37
CA GLY A 30 27.22 -15.04 1.14
C GLY A 30 25.77 -15.40 0.86
N MET A 31 25.41 -16.69 0.96
CA MET A 31 24.03 -17.15 0.80
C MET A 31 23.09 -16.56 1.85
N ALA A 32 23.50 -16.50 3.12
CA ALA A 32 22.70 -15.90 4.19
C ALA A 32 22.41 -14.41 3.94
N GLY A 33 23.38 -13.66 3.41
CA GLY A 33 23.18 -12.28 2.99
C GLY A 33 22.12 -12.16 1.89
N LEU A 34 22.22 -12.98 0.85
CA LEU A 34 21.28 -12.99 -0.28
C LEU A 34 19.86 -13.39 0.14
N THR A 35 19.70 -14.41 0.98
CA THR A 35 18.37 -14.82 1.47
C THR A 35 17.73 -13.73 2.32
N SER A 36 18.50 -13.02 3.15
CA SER A 36 17.99 -11.89 3.95
C SER A 36 17.48 -10.74 3.06
N ALA A 37 18.23 -10.39 2.01
CA ALA A 37 17.83 -9.38 1.05
C ALA A 37 16.57 -9.81 0.29
N ALA A 38 16.53 -11.06 -0.18
CA ALA A 38 15.37 -11.62 -0.86
C ALA A 38 14.09 -11.56 -0.01
N LEU A 39 14.18 -11.86 1.29
CA LEU A 39 13.04 -11.75 2.21
C LEU A 39 12.51 -10.31 2.31
N LYS A 40 13.42 -9.31 2.43
CA LYS A 40 13.03 -7.89 2.45
C LYS A 40 12.31 -7.47 1.17
N TYR A 41 12.84 -7.85 0.01
CA TYR A 41 12.20 -7.55 -1.29
C TYR A 41 10.83 -8.22 -1.44
N ASN A 42 10.69 -9.47 -0.99
CA ASN A 42 9.40 -10.16 -1.00
C ASN A 42 8.38 -9.47 -0.09
N GLN A 43 8.77 -9.05 1.11
CA GLN A 43 7.90 -8.33 2.02
C GLN A 43 7.42 -7.00 1.43
N PHE A 44 8.34 -6.24 0.82
CA PHE A 44 7.99 -4.99 0.17
C PHE A 44 7.02 -5.17 -1.02
N THR A 45 7.27 -6.20 -1.83
CA THR A 45 6.38 -6.56 -2.95
C THR A 45 4.99 -6.96 -2.46
N ARG A 46 4.91 -7.72 -1.36
CA ARG A 46 3.65 -8.10 -0.72
C ARG A 46 2.86 -6.88 -0.24
N LEU A 47 3.51 -5.89 0.36
CA LEU A 47 2.86 -4.65 0.81
C LEU A 47 2.32 -3.84 -0.37
N ARG A 48 3.09 -3.72 -1.46
CA ARG A 48 2.63 -3.05 -2.70
C ARG A 48 1.43 -3.72 -3.32
N ALA A 49 1.45 -5.06 -3.43
CA ALA A 49 0.30 -5.83 -3.94
C ALA A 49 -0.94 -5.66 -3.04
N THR A 50 -0.73 -5.67 -1.72
CA THR A 50 -1.80 -5.39 -0.73
C THR A 50 -2.38 -3.99 -0.92
N GLY A 51 -1.53 -2.98 -1.12
CA GLY A 51 -1.93 -1.61 -1.39
C GLY A 51 -2.76 -1.48 -2.67
N LEU A 52 -2.35 -2.12 -3.76
CA LEU A 52 -3.12 -2.15 -5.00
C LEU A 52 -4.52 -2.75 -4.78
N SER A 53 -4.61 -3.89 -4.08
CA SER A 53 -5.90 -4.52 -3.77
C SER A 53 -6.80 -3.61 -2.92
N LEU A 54 -6.25 -2.90 -1.93
CA LEU A 54 -6.99 -1.94 -1.10
C LEU A 54 -7.51 -0.77 -1.94
N VAL A 55 -6.70 -0.23 -2.83
CA VAL A 55 -7.08 0.91 -3.68
C VAL A 55 -8.18 0.51 -4.67
N THR A 56 -8.08 -0.68 -5.27
CA THR A 56 -9.14 -1.22 -6.12
C THR A 56 -10.45 -1.38 -5.35
N ASP A 57 -10.42 -1.93 -4.13
CA ASP A 57 -11.63 -2.04 -3.29
C ASP A 57 -12.27 -0.66 -3.02
N TYR A 58 -11.46 0.35 -2.70
CA TYR A 58 -11.96 1.70 -2.45
C TYR A 58 -12.56 2.35 -3.70
N ALA A 59 -11.90 2.16 -4.85
CA ALA A 59 -12.38 2.66 -6.11
C ALA A 59 -13.72 2.03 -6.51
N GLU A 60 -13.88 0.71 -6.35
CA GLU A 60 -15.13 0.03 -6.66
C GLU A 60 -16.29 0.50 -5.77
N ARG A 61 -16.03 0.76 -4.47
CA ARG A 61 -17.00 1.40 -3.57
C ARG A 61 -17.43 2.77 -4.08
N ALA A 62 -16.47 3.61 -4.48
CA ALA A 62 -16.74 4.93 -5.04
C ALA A 62 -17.50 4.85 -6.39
N ARG A 63 -17.22 3.84 -7.24
CA ARG A 63 -17.98 3.59 -8.48
C ARG A 63 -19.43 3.22 -8.20
N ALA A 64 -19.67 2.41 -7.16
CA ALA A 64 -21.02 2.02 -6.76
C ALA A 64 -21.85 3.18 -6.20
N ASN A 65 -21.20 4.23 -5.67
CA ASN A 65 -21.83 5.38 -5.04
C ASN A 65 -21.35 6.72 -5.63
N LEU A 66 -21.66 6.96 -6.90
CA LEU A 66 -21.32 8.22 -7.58
C LEU A 66 -22.05 9.44 -6.99
N VAL A 67 -23.20 9.24 -6.31
CA VAL A 67 -23.98 10.30 -5.66
C VAL A 67 -23.18 10.92 -4.52
N GLY A 68 -22.50 10.09 -3.71
CA GLY A 68 -21.64 10.52 -2.60
C GLY A 68 -20.17 10.73 -2.97
N PHE A 69 -19.82 10.86 -4.26
CA PHE A 69 -18.42 10.88 -4.71
C PHE A 69 -17.53 11.91 -3.96
N ALA A 70 -18.06 13.11 -3.69
CA ALA A 70 -17.31 14.15 -2.98
C ALA A 70 -16.99 13.76 -1.52
N ASP A 71 -17.82 12.90 -0.93
CA ASP A 71 -17.71 12.44 0.46
C ASP A 71 -16.69 11.31 0.63
N TYR A 72 -16.13 10.75 -0.46
CA TYR A 72 -14.98 9.84 -0.41
C TYR A 72 -13.65 10.56 -0.12
N ALA A 73 -13.65 11.88 0.12
CA ALA A 73 -12.46 12.62 0.52
C ALA A 73 -11.95 12.19 1.90
N TYR A 74 -10.63 12.06 2.04
CA TYR A 74 -9.95 11.80 3.31
C TYR A 74 -8.66 12.60 3.39
N THR A 75 -8.71 13.81 3.92
CA THR A 75 -7.57 14.74 3.92
C THR A 75 -7.00 14.98 5.31
N LYS A 76 -6.89 13.92 6.12
CA LYS A 76 -6.35 14.00 7.49
C LYS A 76 -4.82 13.97 7.47
N ALA A 77 -4.21 14.60 8.49
CA ALA A 77 -2.77 14.52 8.71
C ALA A 77 -2.36 13.08 9.07
N TYR A 78 -1.16 12.69 8.65
CA TYR A 78 -0.54 11.42 8.99
C TYR A 78 -0.15 11.40 10.47
N ASN A 79 -0.61 10.40 11.20
CA ASN A 79 -0.17 10.13 12.56
C ASN A 79 0.00 8.62 12.74
N PRO A 80 1.25 8.10 12.86
CA PRO A 80 1.52 6.66 12.95
C PRO A 80 1.01 6.04 14.25
N SER A 81 0.84 6.85 15.30
CA SER A 81 0.46 6.42 16.64
C SER A 81 -1.05 6.29 16.83
N THR A 82 -1.85 6.87 15.94
CA THR A 82 -3.31 6.84 16.05
C THR A 82 -3.91 5.95 14.97
N ARG A 83 -4.44 4.79 15.38
CA ARG A 83 -5.39 4.01 14.57
C ARG A 83 -6.80 4.63 14.62
N ALA A 84 -6.91 5.95 14.43
CA ALA A 84 -8.16 6.68 14.64
C ALA A 84 -9.31 6.16 13.77
N ALA A 85 -9.01 5.59 12.60
CA ALA A 85 -10.03 5.03 11.74
C ALA A 85 -10.42 3.58 12.08
N ALA A 86 -9.62 2.86 12.88
CA ALA A 86 -9.89 1.48 13.32
C ALA A 86 -10.35 1.38 14.78
N SER A 87 -10.55 2.52 15.46
CA SER A 87 -11.04 2.58 16.84
C SER A 87 -12.57 2.65 16.95
N GLU A 88 -13.28 2.74 15.83
CA GLU A 88 -14.74 2.77 15.77
C GLU A 88 -15.26 1.48 15.14
N ASP A 89 -16.38 0.97 15.64
CA ASP A 89 -17.05 -0.21 15.05
C ASP A 89 -17.38 0.09 13.59
N PRO A 90 -16.74 -0.59 12.63
CA PRO A 90 -16.92 -0.24 11.24
C PRO A 90 -18.33 -0.65 10.76
N THR A 91 -19.06 -1.48 11.51
CA THR A 91 -20.41 -1.96 11.14
C THR A 91 -21.52 -1.00 11.55
N SER A 92 -21.22 0.01 12.38
CA SER A 92 -22.22 1.00 12.81
C SER A 92 -22.59 1.96 11.66
N PRO A 93 -23.88 2.24 11.44
CA PRO A 93 -24.32 3.24 10.48
C PRO A 93 -23.75 4.62 10.85
N ARG A 94 -23.03 5.27 9.93
CA ARG A 94 -22.42 6.59 10.16
C ARG A 94 -23.39 7.77 10.01
N GLY A 95 -24.63 7.49 9.59
CA GLY A 95 -25.68 8.48 9.46
C GLY A 95 -26.98 7.83 9.01
N ALA A 96 -28.10 8.44 9.38
CA ALA A 96 -29.38 8.09 8.77
C ALA A 96 -29.42 8.63 7.33
N CYS A 97 -30.05 7.89 6.44
CA CYS A 97 -30.36 8.38 5.09
C CYS A 97 -31.77 7.95 4.69
N LEU A 98 -32.31 8.66 3.69
CA LEU A 98 -33.65 8.48 3.19
C LEU A 98 -33.60 8.17 1.70
N VAL A 99 -34.33 7.14 1.30
CA VAL A 99 -34.72 6.89 -0.08
C VAL A 99 -36.23 7.02 -0.14
N ASP A 100 -36.71 8.03 -0.86
CA ASP A 100 -38.13 8.26 -1.11
C ASP A 100 -38.39 8.25 -2.61
N THR A 101 -39.18 7.28 -3.05
CA THR A 101 -39.57 7.09 -4.45
C THR A 101 -41.06 7.30 -4.64
N SER A 102 -41.75 7.92 -3.68
CA SER A 102 -43.20 8.17 -3.74
C SER A 102 -43.58 9.14 -4.88
N ASP A 103 -42.70 10.09 -5.20
CA ASP A 103 -42.79 10.91 -6.42
C ASP A 103 -41.78 10.38 -7.47
N PRO A 104 -42.24 9.70 -8.55
CA PRO A 104 -41.37 9.20 -9.61
C PRO A 104 -40.74 10.31 -10.47
N THR A 105 -41.26 11.54 -10.40
CA THR A 105 -40.68 12.70 -11.10
C THR A 105 -39.59 13.40 -10.30
N SER A 106 -39.57 13.18 -8.98
CA SER A 106 -38.61 13.80 -8.05
C SER A 106 -38.17 12.80 -6.96
N PRO A 107 -37.50 11.70 -7.32
CA PRO A 107 -37.02 10.75 -6.32
C PRO A 107 -35.98 11.41 -5.41
N VAL A 108 -36.10 11.19 -4.10
CA VAL A 108 -35.15 11.67 -3.10
C VAL A 108 -34.22 10.53 -2.71
N ASN A 109 -32.91 10.76 -2.78
CA ASN A 109 -31.90 9.86 -2.25
C ASN A 109 -30.81 10.66 -1.53
N THR A 110 -30.77 10.56 -0.20
CA THR A 110 -29.76 11.24 0.63
C THR A 110 -28.65 10.30 1.10
N CYS A 111 -28.61 9.06 0.61
CA CYS A 111 -27.70 8.03 1.10
C CYS A 111 -26.27 8.16 0.60
N GLY A 112 -25.99 9.04 -0.37
CA GLY A 112 -24.64 9.21 -0.93
C GLY A 112 -23.55 9.43 0.13
N ALA A 113 -23.71 10.46 0.95
CA ALA A 113 -22.74 10.79 2.00
C ALA A 113 -22.65 9.72 3.10
N ALA A 114 -23.80 9.16 3.51
CA ALA A 114 -23.85 8.14 4.56
C ALA A 114 -23.14 6.84 4.13
N ILE A 115 -23.33 6.42 2.88
CA ILE A 115 -22.65 5.25 2.30
C ILE A 115 -21.15 5.53 2.17
N ALA A 116 -20.74 6.71 1.68
CA ALA A 116 -19.32 7.06 1.54
C ALA A 116 -18.60 7.07 2.89
N ALA A 117 -19.22 7.62 3.94
CA ALA A 117 -18.68 7.62 5.30
C ALA A 117 -18.54 6.19 5.86
N TYR A 118 -19.53 5.33 5.63
CA TYR A 118 -19.48 3.92 6.00
C TYR A 118 -18.33 3.19 5.29
N ASP A 119 -18.26 3.30 3.97
CA ASP A 119 -17.21 2.71 3.14
C ASP A 119 -15.81 3.16 3.56
N GLN A 120 -15.63 4.46 3.76
CA GLN A 120 -14.37 5.04 4.21
C GLN A 120 -13.91 4.43 5.53
N SER A 121 -14.81 4.24 6.50
CA SER A 121 -14.42 3.67 7.78
C SER A 121 -14.05 2.20 7.75
N GLN A 122 -14.84 1.39 7.03
CA GLN A 122 -14.57 -0.02 6.78
C GLN A 122 -13.22 -0.18 6.07
N TRP A 123 -13.00 0.64 5.05
CA TRP A 123 -11.79 0.60 4.26
C TRP A 123 -10.55 1.04 5.04
N LEU A 124 -10.61 2.17 5.75
CA LEU A 124 -9.49 2.65 6.57
C LEU A 124 -9.15 1.68 7.71
N THR A 125 -10.15 1.01 8.29
CA THR A 125 -9.93 -0.08 9.27
C THR A 125 -9.15 -1.23 8.64
N ASN A 126 -9.59 -1.69 7.46
CA ASN A 126 -8.91 -2.75 6.72
C ASN A 126 -7.48 -2.35 6.30
N LEU A 127 -7.30 -1.09 5.90
CA LEU A 127 -6.00 -0.53 5.54
C LEU A 127 -5.05 -0.56 6.75
N ALA A 128 -5.48 -0.02 7.90
CA ALA A 128 -4.68 0.01 9.13
C ALA A 128 -4.35 -1.39 9.67
N ASN A 129 -5.18 -2.39 9.37
CA ASN A 129 -4.94 -3.80 9.75
C ASN A 129 -3.99 -4.53 8.80
N ARG A 130 -3.88 -4.10 7.53
CA ARG A 130 -3.09 -4.78 6.50
C ARG A 130 -1.75 -4.10 6.21
N LEU A 131 -1.63 -2.81 6.51
CA LEU A 131 -0.41 -2.02 6.34
C LEU A 131 0.09 -1.52 7.70
N PRO A 132 1.40 -1.69 8.04
CA PRO A 132 1.96 -1.20 9.30
C PRO A 132 1.84 0.32 9.43
N GLY A 133 1.17 0.82 10.47
CA GLY A 133 0.94 2.27 10.63
C GLY A 133 0.21 2.89 9.43
N GLY A 134 -0.61 2.09 8.74
CA GLY A 134 -1.24 2.45 7.49
C GLY A 134 -2.35 3.49 7.65
N THR A 135 -2.35 4.48 6.76
CA THR A 135 -3.47 5.40 6.51
C THR A 135 -3.52 5.76 5.02
N ALA A 136 -4.43 6.65 4.65
CA ALA A 136 -4.51 7.21 3.32
C ALA A 136 -4.59 8.73 3.34
N TYR A 137 -4.44 9.33 2.17
CA TYR A 137 -4.85 10.69 1.87
C TYR A 137 -5.60 10.62 0.54
N ILE A 138 -6.82 11.16 0.47
CA ILE A 138 -7.72 10.98 -0.67
C ILE A 138 -8.33 12.32 -1.04
N THR A 139 -8.23 12.68 -2.32
CA THR A 139 -8.87 13.88 -2.87
C THR A 139 -9.69 13.54 -4.11
N PRO A 140 -11.03 13.66 -4.06
CA PRO A 140 -11.88 13.58 -5.23
C PRO A 140 -11.76 14.87 -6.06
N GLU A 141 -11.77 14.72 -7.38
CA GLU A 141 -11.66 15.80 -8.34
C GLU A 141 -12.73 15.62 -9.43
N LEU A 142 -13.33 16.73 -9.85
CA LEU A 142 -14.20 16.79 -11.02
C LEU A 142 -13.47 17.54 -12.13
N THR A 143 -13.00 16.80 -13.14
CA THR A 143 -12.33 17.39 -14.29
C THR A 143 -13.40 17.72 -15.35
N ALA A 144 -13.53 19.00 -15.70
CA ALA A 144 -14.46 19.44 -16.73
C ALA A 144 -14.07 18.87 -18.11
N ALA A 145 -15.07 18.72 -18.98
CA ALA A 145 -14.81 18.37 -20.38
C ALA A 145 -13.91 19.43 -21.04
N PRO A 146 -13.04 19.03 -22.00
CA PRO A 146 -12.24 19.98 -22.76
C PRO A 146 -13.09 21.07 -23.41
N SER A 147 -12.50 22.26 -23.55
CA SER A 147 -13.17 23.38 -24.21
C SER A 147 -13.64 22.99 -25.62
N GLY A 148 -14.88 23.34 -25.96
CA GLY A 148 -15.49 23.00 -27.24
C GLY A 148 -16.32 21.72 -27.27
N VAL A 149 -16.37 20.95 -26.17
CA VAL A 149 -17.29 19.79 -26.04
C VAL A 149 -18.44 20.15 -25.11
N SER A 150 -19.66 20.15 -25.63
CA SER A 150 -20.89 20.42 -24.86
C SER A 150 -21.65 19.12 -24.56
N GLY A 151 -22.26 19.03 -23.37
CA GLY A 151 -23.13 17.93 -22.99
C GLY A 151 -22.45 16.72 -22.32
N LEU A 152 -21.14 16.72 -22.14
CA LEU A 152 -20.45 15.70 -21.34
C LEU A 152 -20.45 16.08 -19.85
N PRO A 153 -20.80 15.15 -18.93
CA PRO A 153 -20.64 15.38 -17.50
C PRO A 153 -19.15 15.48 -17.14
N ALA A 154 -18.83 16.17 -16.05
CA ALA A 154 -17.47 16.21 -15.53
C ALA A 154 -16.97 14.81 -15.19
N THR A 155 -15.71 14.52 -15.55
CA THR A 155 -15.05 13.25 -15.24
C THR A 155 -14.71 13.21 -13.76
N ARG A 156 -15.07 12.12 -13.09
CA ARG A 156 -14.77 11.89 -11.66
C ARG A 156 -13.41 11.23 -11.54
N VAL A 157 -12.48 11.89 -10.86
CA VAL A 157 -11.13 11.39 -10.63
C VAL A 157 -10.88 11.28 -9.13
N LEU A 158 -10.51 10.09 -8.67
CA LEU A 158 -10.14 9.83 -7.29
C LEU A 158 -8.61 9.70 -7.20
N ASN A 159 -7.99 10.67 -6.54
CA ASN A 159 -6.56 10.65 -6.24
C ASN A 159 -6.37 10.04 -4.85
N ILE A 160 -5.65 8.92 -4.77
CA ILE A 160 -5.45 8.16 -3.53
C ILE A 160 -3.95 8.01 -3.28
N TRP A 161 -3.52 8.45 -2.10
CA TRP A 161 -2.20 8.15 -1.57
C TRP A 161 -2.34 7.18 -0.42
N LEU A 162 -1.74 6.00 -0.53
CA LEU A 162 -1.55 5.10 0.61
C LEU A 162 -0.27 5.50 1.32
N ILE A 163 -0.30 5.56 2.64
CA ILE A 163 0.83 5.94 3.49
C ILE A 163 0.98 4.89 4.57
N TRP A 164 2.17 4.34 4.77
CA TRP A 164 2.44 3.36 5.83
C TRP A 164 3.87 3.47 6.34
N SER A 165 4.15 2.96 7.53
CA SER A 165 5.49 3.07 8.13
C SER A 165 6.51 2.26 7.33
N ALA A 166 7.69 2.82 7.13
CA ALA A 166 8.80 2.12 6.56
C ALA A 166 9.34 1.07 7.54
N ILE A 167 9.86 -0.02 6.99
CA ILE A 167 10.65 -0.97 7.78
C ILE A 167 12.02 -0.30 7.92
N GLU A 168 12.45 0.00 9.14
CA GLU A 168 13.71 0.71 9.36
C GLU A 168 14.87 -0.01 8.67
N GLU A 169 15.48 0.67 7.72
CA GLU A 169 16.78 0.31 7.21
C GLU A 169 17.78 1.24 7.90
N GLY A 170 18.74 0.66 8.65
CA GLY A 170 19.90 1.43 9.09
C GLY A 170 20.50 2.14 7.87
N SER A 171 20.96 3.38 8.07
CA SER A 171 21.43 4.32 7.04
C SER A 171 22.38 3.68 6.03
N GLY A 172 21.83 3.02 5.02
CA GLY A 172 22.53 2.41 3.91
C GLY A 172 22.48 3.36 2.72
N PHE A 173 23.58 3.40 1.96
CA PHE A 173 23.77 4.28 0.82
C PHE A 173 22.55 4.32 -0.13
N GLY A 174 21.92 5.50 -0.24
CA GLY A 174 21.29 5.95 -1.48
C GLY A 174 19.77 5.80 -1.64
N ARG A 175 18.95 6.06 -0.62
CA ARG A 175 17.47 6.04 -0.81
C ARG A 175 16.67 7.22 -0.24
N GLN A 176 17.31 8.31 0.16
CA GLN A 176 16.61 9.45 0.75
C GLN A 176 15.99 10.42 -0.28
N GLU A 177 16.48 10.51 -1.52
CA GLU A 177 16.04 11.57 -2.45
C GLU A 177 14.72 11.28 -3.21
N GLN A 178 14.17 10.07 -3.17
CA GLN A 178 12.99 9.72 -3.99
C GLN A 178 11.67 9.63 -3.22
N LEU A 179 11.71 9.66 -1.87
CA LEU A 179 10.51 9.53 -1.03
C LEU A 179 9.70 10.83 -0.90
N GLN A 180 10.37 11.99 -1.05
CA GLN A 180 9.75 13.29 -0.83
C GLN A 180 8.82 13.74 -1.99
N GLN A 181 8.91 13.09 -3.17
CA GLN A 181 8.02 13.34 -4.31
C GLN A 181 6.77 12.44 -4.37
N LEU A 182 6.65 11.42 -3.51
CA LEU A 182 5.57 10.42 -3.59
C LEU A 182 4.45 10.65 -2.57
N CYS A 183 4.73 11.36 -1.48
CA CYS A 183 3.76 11.63 -0.42
C CYS A 183 3.04 12.97 -0.65
N PRO A 184 1.73 13.08 -0.33
CA PRO A 184 1.02 14.34 -0.50
C PRO A 184 1.38 15.32 0.61
N ALA A 185 1.73 16.56 0.24
CA ALA A 185 2.07 17.62 1.20
C ALA A 185 0.94 17.90 2.20
N GLY A 186 -0.32 17.77 1.76
CA GLY A 186 -1.50 17.95 2.62
C GLY A 186 -1.63 16.92 3.75
N ALA A 187 -0.87 15.82 3.72
CA ALA A 187 -0.86 14.85 4.81
C ALA A 187 0.02 15.27 6.00
N ASN A 188 0.75 16.39 5.94
CA ASN A 188 1.54 16.93 7.08
C ASN A 188 2.39 15.86 7.80
N ILE A 189 3.09 15.03 7.01
CA ILE A 189 3.97 13.99 7.55
C ILE A 189 5.17 14.67 8.20
N ALA A 190 5.48 14.31 9.45
CA ALA A 190 6.64 14.85 10.16
C ALA A 190 7.96 14.47 9.45
N ASP A 191 8.92 15.38 9.42
CA ASP A 191 10.21 15.20 8.71
C ASP A 191 11.01 13.98 9.20
N GLU A 192 10.84 13.59 10.47
CA GLU A 192 11.53 12.44 11.05
C GLU A 192 10.76 11.11 10.89
N ALA A 193 9.56 11.14 10.30
CA ALA A 193 8.76 9.93 10.12
C ALA A 193 9.28 9.09 8.95
N SER A 194 9.70 7.86 9.22
CA SER A 194 10.07 6.89 8.19
C SER A 194 8.79 6.28 7.58
N VAL A 195 8.36 6.78 6.43
CA VAL A 195 7.13 6.33 5.75
C VAL A 195 7.37 5.95 4.29
N ASN A 196 6.52 5.08 3.77
CA ASN A 196 6.37 4.80 2.35
C ASN A 196 5.03 5.36 1.87
N CYS A 197 5.04 5.94 0.67
CA CYS A 197 3.83 6.40 0.00
C CYS A 197 3.65 5.75 -1.38
N MET A 198 2.41 5.47 -1.74
CA MET A 198 2.02 5.05 -3.09
C MET A 198 0.85 5.89 -3.58
N TYR A 199 1.01 6.47 -4.77
CA TYR A 199 -0.01 7.29 -5.41
C TYR A 199 -0.75 6.51 -6.50
N PHE A 200 -2.07 6.70 -6.53
CA PHE A 200 -2.97 6.16 -7.54
C PHE A 200 -3.93 7.26 -8.01
N ARG A 201 -4.14 7.32 -9.33
CA ARG A 201 -5.12 8.19 -9.97
C ARG A 201 -6.14 7.32 -10.67
N ILE A 202 -7.39 7.41 -10.25
CA ILE A 202 -8.46 6.52 -10.73
C ILE A 202 -9.56 7.36 -11.34
N THR A 203 -9.94 7.04 -12.58
CA THR A 203 -11.12 7.59 -13.22
C THR A 203 -12.31 6.66 -12.97
N LEU A 204 -13.44 7.22 -12.57
CA LEU A 204 -14.68 6.50 -12.24
C LEU A 204 -15.68 6.62 -13.38
#